data_AF-A0A380FDP0-F1
#
_entry.id   AF-A0A380FDP0-F1
#
_cell.length_a   1.000
_cell.length_b   1.000
_cell.length_c   1.000
_cell.angle_alpha   90.00
_cell.angle_beta   90.00
_cell.angle_gamma   90.00
#
_symmetry.space_group_name_H-M   'P 1'
#
loop_
_entity.id
_entity.type
_entity.pdbx_description
1 polymer ?
#
loop_
_entity_poly.entity_id
_entity_poly.type
_entity_poly.pdbx_seq_one_letter_code
_entity_poly.pdbx_strand_id
1 'polypeptide(L)'
;MLKGDLSLVGPRPLLMEYLPLYNEEQKKRHQVKPGITGWAQINGRNAITWEQKFKLDVWYVENQSFKLDMYILYKTVQNVLQKKDINATDHVTTEKFRGNL
;
A
#
# COMPACT_ATOMS: atom_id res chain seq x y z
N MET A 1 -4.24 -13.60 -14.21
CA MET A 1 -3.16 -12.67 -14.60
C MET A 1 -3.31 -12.40 -16.08
N LEU A 2 -4.16 -11.45 -16.49
CA LEU A 2 -4.42 -11.03 -17.89
C LEU A 2 -5.42 -9.86 -17.84
N LYS A 3 -4.90 -8.64 -17.70
CA LYS A 3 -5.51 -7.32 -17.94
C LYS A 3 -4.56 -6.31 -17.30
N GLY A 4 -4.11 -5.30 -18.05
CA GLY A 4 -3.06 -4.36 -17.64
C GLY A 4 -3.42 -3.42 -16.48
N ASP A 5 -4.29 -3.86 -15.56
CA ASP A 5 -4.90 -3.07 -14.49
C ASP A 5 -4.07 -3.10 -13.19
N LEU A 6 -3.19 -4.10 -13.03
CA LEU A 6 -2.37 -4.28 -11.84
C LEU A 6 -0.87 -4.23 -12.20
N SER A 7 -0.10 -3.53 -11.37
CA SER A 7 1.35 -3.51 -11.35
C SER A 7 1.90 -4.49 -10.31
N LEU A 8 3.17 -4.87 -10.44
CA LEU A 8 3.85 -5.62 -9.39
C LEU A 8 4.09 -4.74 -8.15
N VAL A 9 4.46 -3.48 -8.37
CA VAL A 9 4.68 -2.45 -7.34
C VAL A 9 3.71 -1.30 -7.52
N GLY A 10 3.04 -0.91 -6.44
CA GLY A 10 2.07 0.19 -6.41
C GLY A 10 1.22 0.19 -5.14
N PRO A 11 0.41 1.23 -4.91
CA PRO A 11 -0.54 1.29 -3.81
C PRO A 11 -1.50 0.08 -3.86
N ARG A 12 -1.81 -0.51 -2.70
CA ARG A 12 -2.70 -1.67 -2.64
C ARG A 12 -4.12 -1.27 -3.06
N PRO A 13 -4.84 -2.06 -3.88
CA PRO A 13 -6.23 -1.78 -4.19
C PRO A 13 -7.07 -1.81 -2.90
N LEU A 14 -7.93 -0.80 -2.74
CA LEU A 14 -8.86 -0.69 -1.62
C LEU A 14 -10.30 -0.79 -2.11
N LEU A 15 -11.25 -0.97 -1.18
CA LEU A 15 -12.66 -1.09 -1.51
C LEU A 15 -13.16 0.17 -2.21
N MET A 16 -14.01 -0.01 -3.22
CA MET A 16 -14.60 1.11 -3.97
C MET A 16 -15.46 2.03 -3.07
N GLU A 17 -15.99 1.50 -1.95
CA GLU A 17 -16.74 2.29 -0.96
C GLU A 17 -15.92 3.43 -0.32
N TYR A 18 -14.58 3.39 -0.44
CA TYR A 18 -13.69 4.43 0.07
C TYR A 18 -13.46 5.59 -0.89
N LEU A 19 -13.82 5.45 -2.17
CA LEU A 19 -13.68 6.51 -3.18
C LEU A 19 -14.28 7.87 -2.74
N PRO A 20 -15.50 7.93 -2.18
CA PRO A 20 -16.07 9.20 -1.71
C PRO A 20 -15.43 9.72 -0.42
N LEU A 21 -14.65 8.90 0.29
CA LEU A 21 -14.04 9.24 1.57
C LEU A 21 -12.65 9.87 1.43
N TYR A 22 -12.08 9.86 0.22
CA TYR A 22 -10.75 10.41 -0.02
C TYR A 22 -10.78 11.94 -0.13
N ASN A 23 -9.82 12.59 0.52
CA ASN A 23 -9.47 13.97 0.21
C ASN A 23 -8.63 14.06 -1.08
N GLU A 24 -8.37 15.27 -1.56
CA GLU A 24 -7.64 15.51 -2.82
C GLU A 24 -6.22 14.92 -2.82
N GLU A 25 -5.53 14.91 -1.68
CA GLU A 25 -4.20 14.33 -1.56
C GLU A 25 -4.26 12.79 -1.65
N GLN A 26 -5.17 12.17 -0.91
CA GLN A 26 -5.35 10.72 -0.90
C GLN A 26 -5.75 10.19 -2.27
N LYS A 27 -6.53 10.95 -3.06
CA LYS A 27 -6.88 10.60 -4.44
C LYS A 27 -5.67 10.44 -5.35
N LYS A 28 -4.54 11.12 -5.07
CA LYS A 28 -3.30 10.99 -5.87
C LYS A 28 -2.80 9.54 -5.95
N ARG A 29 -3.11 8.69 -4.96
CA ARG A 29 -2.74 7.26 -4.98
C ARG A 29 -3.25 6.51 -6.21
N HIS A 30 -4.29 7.03 -6.87
CA HIS A 30 -4.88 6.45 -8.08
C HIS A 30 -4.20 6.90 -9.38
N GLN A 31 -3.17 7.76 -9.32
CA GLN A 31 -2.40 8.20 -10.50
C GLN A 31 -1.47 7.11 -11.05
N VAL A 32 -1.18 6.08 -10.24
CA VAL A 32 -0.40 4.91 -10.66
C VAL A 32 -1.27 3.65 -10.56
N LYS A 33 -0.86 2.61 -11.29
CA LYS A 33 -1.57 1.33 -11.25
C LYS A 33 -1.44 0.70 -9.85
N PRO A 34 -2.52 0.12 -9.32
CA PRO A 34 -2.47 -0.59 -8.06
C PRO A 34 -1.46 -1.76 -8.10
N GLY A 35 -0.82 -2.03 -6.97
CA GLY A 35 0.28 -3.00 -6.85
C GLY A 35 -0.07 -4.27 -6.08
N ILE A 36 0.67 -5.35 -6.34
CA ILE A 36 0.69 -6.54 -5.48
C ILE A 36 1.46 -6.23 -4.17
N THR A 37 2.60 -5.57 -4.31
CA THR A 37 3.38 -4.98 -3.20
C THR A 37 3.54 -3.48 -3.40
N GLY A 38 4.05 -2.77 -2.39
CA GLY A 38 4.10 -1.31 -2.41
C GLY A 38 4.84 -0.75 -1.20
N TRP A 39 5.09 0.56 -1.25
CA TRP A 39 5.86 1.26 -0.23
C TRP A 39 5.24 1.12 1.17
N ALA A 40 3.92 1.27 1.30
CA ALA A 40 3.21 1.06 2.56
C ALA A 40 3.34 -0.38 3.09
N GLN A 41 3.41 -1.37 2.19
CA GLN A 41 3.50 -2.80 2.55
C GLN A 41 4.89 -3.23 3.02
N ILE A 42 5.94 -2.48 2.72
CA ILE A 42 7.29 -2.78 3.25
C ILE A 42 7.64 -1.95 4.49
N ASN A 43 6.93 -0.84 4.74
CA ASN A 43 7.19 0.09 5.85
C ASN A 43 6.25 -0.06 7.07
N GLY A 44 5.20 -0.89 7.00
CA GLY A 44 4.30 -1.03 8.14
C GLY A 44 3.17 -2.04 8.03
N ARG A 45 2.77 -2.43 6.81
CA ARG A 45 1.71 -3.43 6.56
C ARG A 45 0.41 -3.11 7.34
N ASN A 46 0.05 -3.95 8.31
CA ASN A 46 -1.15 -3.82 9.13
C ASN A 46 -0.89 -3.06 10.45
N ALA A 47 0.37 -2.75 10.77
CA ALA A 47 0.75 -2.06 12.00
C ALA A 47 0.67 -0.52 11.88
N ILE A 48 0.33 0.00 10.70
CA ILE A 48 0.23 1.44 10.43
C ILE A 48 -1.22 1.87 10.28
N THR A 49 -1.51 3.11 10.69
CA THR A 49 -2.85 3.71 10.59
C THR A 49 -3.21 3.99 9.12
N TRP A 50 -4.50 4.24 8.86
CA TRP A 50 -4.97 4.67 7.53
C TRP A 50 -4.25 5.91 7.02
N GLU A 51 -4.08 6.92 7.89
CA GLU A 51 -3.39 8.16 7.54
C GLU A 51 -1.94 7.89 7.11
N GLN A 52 -1.20 7.09 7.89
CA GLN A 52 0.18 6.72 7.57
C GLN A 52 0.25 5.94 6.26
N LYS A 53 -0.67 5.00 6.05
CA LYS A 53 -0.77 4.23 4.81
C LYS A 53 -0.98 5.13 3.60
N PHE A 54 -1.89 6.10 3.68
CA PHE A 54 -2.13 7.02 2.58
C PHE A 54 -0.94 7.94 2.33
N LYS A 55 -0.29 8.47 3.37
CA LYS A 55 0.95 9.26 3.21
C LYS A 55 2.02 8.47 2.47
N LEU A 56 2.20 7.19 2.81
CA LEU A 56 3.17 6.31 2.14
C LEU A 56 2.76 5.99 0.69
N ASP A 57 1.47 5.78 0.43
CA ASP A 57 0.96 5.57 -0.93
C ASP A 57 1.17 6.81 -1.81
N VAL A 58 0.86 8.01 -1.30
CA VAL A 58 1.04 9.28 -2.03
C VAL A 58 2.53 9.57 -2.25
N TRP A 59 3.36 9.36 -1.23
CA TRP A 59 4.81 9.51 -1.37
C TRP A 59 5.37 8.59 -2.45
N TYR A 60 4.90 7.35 -2.54
CA TYR A 60 5.30 6.42 -3.60
C TYR A 60 4.92 6.95 -4.98
N VAL A 61 3.70 7.46 -5.15
CA VAL A 61 3.27 8.06 -6.42
C VAL A 61 4.18 9.21 -6.84
N GLU A 62 4.54 10.08 -5.90
CA GLU A 62 5.38 11.26 -6.18
C GLU A 62 6.87 10.92 -6.40
N ASN A 63 7.34 9.77 -5.90
CA ASN A 63 8.75 9.37 -5.93
C ASN A 63 9.02 8.09 -6.76
N GLN A 64 8.04 7.69 -7.57
CA GLN A 64 8.12 6.44 -8.33
C GLN A 64 9.35 6.45 -9.25
N SER A 65 10.20 5.43 -9.08
CA SER A 65 11.36 5.21 -9.95
C SER A 65 11.68 3.72 -10.03
N PHE A 66 12.33 3.30 -11.11
CA PHE A 66 12.73 1.90 -11.29
C PHE A 66 13.59 1.38 -10.13
N LYS A 67 14.50 2.22 -9.61
CA LYS A 67 15.35 1.87 -8.46
C LYS A 67 14.53 1.64 -7.19
N LEU A 68 13.52 2.49 -6.95
CA LEU A 68 12.62 2.35 -5.82
C LEU A 68 11.79 1.06 -5.93
N ASP A 69 11.27 0.76 -7.12
CA ASP A 69 10.51 -0.47 -7.36
C ASP A 69 11.35 -1.72 -7.09
N MET A 70 12.60 -1.76 -7.57
CA MET A 70 13.52 -2.88 -7.28
C MET A 70 13.81 -3.03 -5.78
N TYR A 71 13.98 -1.91 -5.07
CA TYR A 71 14.15 -1.94 -3.62
C TYR A 71 12.91 -2.49 -2.90
N ILE A 72 11.71 -2.08 -3.31
CA ILE A 72 10.46 -2.59 -2.73
C ILE A 72 10.34 -4.10 -2.96
N LEU A 73 10.66 -4.60 -4.15
CA LEU A 73 10.63 -6.03 -4.45
C LEU A 73 11.64 -6.80 -3.59
N TYR A 74 12.87 -6.32 -3.48
CA TYR A 74 13.88 -6.94 -2.64
C TYR A 74 13.43 -7.03 -1.17
N LYS A 75 12.93 -5.92 -0.61
CA LYS A 75 12.39 -5.89 0.76
C LYS A 75 11.18 -6.81 0.93
N THR A 76 10.33 -6.91 -0.09
CA THR A 76 9.18 -7.82 -0.08
C THR A 76 9.63 -9.27 0.02
N VAL A 77 10.59 -9.70 -0.80
CA VAL A 77 11.17 -11.05 -0.76
C VAL A 77 11.81 -11.31 0.60
N GLN A 78 12.61 -10.37 1.10
CA GLN A 78 13.23 -10.47 2.43
C GLN A 78 12.17 -10.67 3.54
N ASN A 79 11.10 -9.88 3.55
CA ASN A 79 10.06 -9.98 4.57
C ASN A 79 9.32 -11.32 4.51
N VAL A 80 9.05 -11.85 3.30
CA VAL A 80 8.41 -13.16 3.11
C VAL A 80 9.32 -14.28 3.60
N LEU A 81 10.61 -14.25 3.26
CA LEU A 81 11.57 -15.27 3.68
C LEU A 81 11.83 -15.27 5.18
N GLN A 82 11.88 -14.08 5.81
CA GLN A 82 12.09 -13.96 7.25
C GLN A 82 10.87 -14.38 8.09
N LYS A 83 9.73 -14.72 7.45
CA LYS A 83 8.44 -14.96 8.11
C LYS A 83 8.05 -13.86 9.11
N LYS A 84 8.61 -12.64 8.95
CA LYS A 84 8.15 -11.47 9.70
C LYS A 84 6.68 -11.31 9.33
N ASP A 85 5.81 -11.47 10.33
CA ASP A 85 4.35 -11.39 10.28
C ASP A 85 3.55 -12.67 9.99
N ILE A 86 4.12 -13.88 10.08
CA ILE A 86 3.30 -15.12 10.07
C ILE A 86 2.75 -15.45 11.48
N ASN A 87 3.34 -14.90 12.53
CA ASN A 87 2.79 -14.98 13.89
C ASN A 87 1.72 -13.89 14.08
N ALA A 88 0.50 -14.24 13.69
CA ALA A 88 -0.71 -13.48 13.96
C ALA A 88 -1.11 -13.59 15.44
N THR A 89 -0.36 -12.95 16.34
CA THR A 89 -0.75 -12.89 17.77
C THR A 89 -1.45 -11.59 18.16
N ASP A 90 -1.48 -10.58 17.30
CA ASP A 90 -2.25 -9.36 17.53
C ASP A 90 -3.16 -9.07 16.33
N HIS A 91 -4.41 -9.51 16.42
CA HIS A 91 -5.50 -9.12 15.53
C HIS A 91 -5.82 -7.62 15.73
N VAL A 92 -4.96 -6.73 15.25
CA VAL A 92 -5.40 -5.37 14.91
C VAL A 92 -6.16 -5.50 13.60
N THR A 93 -7.43 -5.90 13.69
CA THR A 93 -8.39 -5.73 12.61
C THR A 93 -8.36 -4.25 12.24
N THR A 94 -7.73 -3.91 11.12
CA THR A 94 -7.72 -2.53 10.64
C THR A 94 -9.18 -2.12 10.48
N GLU A 95 -9.64 -1.17 11.30
CA GLU A 95 -11.01 -0.67 11.24
C GLU A 95 -11.33 -0.15 9.83
N LYS A 96 -12.60 -0.20 9.45
CA LYS A 96 -13.04 0.37 8.17
C LYS A 96 -12.61 1.83 8.07
N PHE A 97 -12.08 2.22 6.90
CA PHE A 97 -11.78 3.62 6.65
C PHE A 97 -13.09 4.42 6.64
N ARG A 98 -13.18 5.47 7.47
CA ARG A 98 -14.37 6.33 7.62
C ARG A 98 -14.22 7.71 6.98
N GLY A 99 -13.13 7.94 6.25
CA GLY A 99 -12.76 9.28 5.77
C GLY A 99 -12.07 10.09 6.87
N ASN A 100 -11.21 11.01 6.45
CA ASN A 100 -10.65 12.03 7.33
C ASN A 100 -11.00 13.39 6.68
N LEU A 101 -11.61 14.28 7.47
CA LEU A 101 -11.83 15.69 7.09
C LEU A 101 -10.48 16.38 6.84
#